data_AF-A0A7C7DTR2-F1
#
_entry.id   AF-A0A7C7DTR2-F1
#
_cell.length_a   1.000
_cell.length_b   1.000
_cell.length_c   1.000
_cell.angle_alpha   90.00
_cell.angle_beta   90.00
_cell.angle_gamma   90.00
#
_symmetry.space_group_name_H-M   'P 1'
#
loop_
_entity.id
_entity.type
_entity.pdbx_description
1 polymer ?
#
loop_
_entity_poly.entity_id
_entity_poly.type
_entity_poly.pdbx_seq_one_letter_code
_entity_poly.pdbx_strand_id
1 'polypeptide(L)'
;MNTRAHLIGLVVGCGLLLALFVLLAASPAQSAWPAPTAERPSIGDVVIRATTEITVLTVNISNEPPGYLIDHLYDQLGGDVPNANFFEALGYLKDHSNGVITEEFYHAVDTAPGSEEVHLTLLRDYRRPFTGSVEIAEDGTVHTRNLPGNATYPGFATVPGTDGQFNLTYAQDPADYIHTGTTSYAGMEYHYKAFAIAWRDEHALFMPLVVR
;
A
#
# COMPACT_ATOMS: atom_id res chain seq x y z
N MET A 1 -30.34 53.34 34.83
CA MET A 1 -29.20 54.16 35.28
C MET A 1 -28.07 53.22 35.72
N ASN A 2 -26.83 53.68 35.53
CA ASN A 2 -25.51 53.23 36.00
C ASN A 2 -25.48 52.12 37.10
N THR A 3 -24.46 51.25 37.17
CA THR A 3 -23.02 51.56 36.97
C THR A 3 -22.21 50.30 36.66
N ARG A 4 -21.08 50.45 35.94
CA ARG A 4 -20.03 49.41 35.81
C ARG A 4 -19.22 49.26 37.09
N ALA A 5 -18.64 48.09 37.32
CA ALA A 5 -17.44 47.92 38.13
C ALA A 5 -16.48 46.93 37.45
N HIS A 6 -15.20 47.29 37.36
CA HIS A 6 -14.12 46.49 36.80
C HIS A 6 -13.31 45.82 37.92
N LEU A 7 -12.69 44.66 37.66
CA LEU A 7 -11.24 44.34 37.79
C LEU A 7 -11.07 42.80 37.69
N ILE A 8 -10.30 42.26 36.73
CA ILE A 8 -8.84 42.03 36.73
C ILE A 8 -8.37 41.00 37.77
N GLY A 9 -7.82 39.89 37.27
CA GLY A 9 -7.21 38.79 38.03
C GLY A 9 -6.38 37.87 37.12
N LEU A 10 -5.21 38.36 36.70
CA LEU A 10 -4.19 37.64 35.93
C LEU A 10 -3.32 36.80 36.88
N VAL A 11 -2.86 35.59 36.49
CA VAL A 11 -1.52 35.05 36.85
C VAL A 11 -1.20 33.72 36.14
N VAL A 12 -0.05 33.69 35.42
CA VAL A 12 0.89 32.57 35.12
C VAL A 12 0.35 31.31 34.37
N GLY A 13 1.05 30.73 33.38
CA GLY A 13 2.29 31.12 32.69
C GLY A 13 3.34 30.00 32.55
N CYS A 14 3.63 29.58 31.31
CA CYS A 14 4.86 28.91 30.83
C CYS A 14 4.73 28.71 29.30
N GLY A 15 5.72 28.94 28.44
CA GLY A 15 7.09 29.39 28.70
C GLY A 15 8.08 28.80 27.70
N LEU A 16 7.89 29.03 26.38
CA LEU A 16 8.83 28.53 25.35
C LEU A 16 9.98 29.53 25.17
N LEU A 17 11.24 29.07 25.30
CA LEU A 17 12.42 29.94 25.35
C LEU A 17 13.37 29.68 24.17
N LEU A 18 13.64 30.74 23.41
CA LEU A 18 14.66 30.80 22.36
C LEU A 18 16.05 31.08 22.95
N ALA A 19 17.10 30.55 22.32
CA ALA A 19 18.48 30.97 22.57
C ALA A 19 19.21 31.25 21.25
N LEU A 20 19.76 32.46 21.14
CA LEU A 20 20.56 32.96 20.02
C LEU A 20 21.94 33.33 20.59
N PHE A 21 23.03 32.97 19.90
CA PHE A 21 24.39 33.38 20.26
C PHE A 21 25.10 34.03 19.07
N VAL A 22 25.71 35.19 19.32
CA VAL A 22 26.54 35.95 18.37
C VAL A 22 27.68 36.59 19.17
N LEU A 23 28.93 36.49 18.70
CA LEU A 23 29.87 37.62 18.70
C LEU A 23 31.06 37.41 17.73
N LEU A 24 31.63 38.54 17.28
CA LEU A 24 32.63 38.72 16.22
C LEU A 24 34.08 38.83 16.74
N ALA A 25 35.06 38.54 15.88
CA ALA A 25 36.31 39.32 15.73
C ALA A 25 37.07 38.98 14.42
N ALA A 26 37.93 39.90 13.95
CA ALA A 26 38.63 39.86 12.63
C ALA A 26 39.96 40.70 12.70
N SER A 27 40.88 40.79 11.72
CA SER A 27 40.79 40.47 10.27
C SER A 27 41.95 39.61 9.69
N PRO A 28 43.04 40.09 9.03
CA PRO A 28 43.42 39.48 7.75
C PRO A 28 44.89 39.03 7.59
N ALA A 29 45.14 38.07 6.70
CA ALA A 29 46.44 37.87 6.06
C ALA A 29 46.27 37.35 4.62
N GLN A 30 46.61 38.17 3.63
CA GLN A 30 46.64 37.77 2.22
C GLN A 30 48.09 37.49 1.84
N SER A 31 48.40 36.28 1.34
CA SER A 31 49.74 35.94 0.88
C SER A 31 49.71 35.10 -0.41
N ALA A 32 50.71 35.38 -1.25
CA ALA A 32 51.06 34.86 -2.58
C ALA A 32 50.30 33.64 -3.17
N TRP A 33 49.94 33.77 -4.45
CA TRP A 33 49.56 32.65 -5.32
C TRP A 33 50.75 31.72 -5.61
N PRO A 34 50.58 30.38 -5.54
CA PRO A 34 51.44 29.42 -6.23
C PRO A 34 50.95 29.14 -7.66
N ALA A 35 51.84 28.61 -8.51
CA ALA A 35 51.65 28.38 -9.94
C ALA A 35 50.63 27.26 -10.27
N PRO A 36 50.05 27.24 -11.49
CA PRO A 36 49.12 26.20 -11.91
C PRO A 36 49.82 24.84 -12.02
N THR A 37 49.64 23.99 -11.02
CA THR A 37 49.94 22.57 -11.10
C THR A 37 48.91 21.92 -12.03
N ALA A 38 49.36 21.19 -13.05
CA ALA A 38 48.46 20.44 -13.91
C ALA A 38 47.84 19.27 -13.11
N GLU A 39 46.63 19.48 -12.59
CA GLU A 39 45.85 18.41 -12.00
C GLU A 39 45.50 17.38 -13.06
N ARG A 40 46.22 16.25 -12.99
CA ARG A 40 45.75 14.95 -13.44
C ARG A 40 44.30 14.80 -12.97
N PRO A 41 43.33 14.45 -13.83
CA PRO A 41 41.93 14.39 -13.41
C PRO A 41 41.82 13.48 -12.21
N SER A 42 41.45 14.05 -11.07
CA SER A 42 40.98 13.27 -9.94
C SER A 42 39.82 12.43 -10.44
N ILE A 43 39.76 11.17 -10.00
CA ILE A 43 38.55 10.37 -10.17
C ILE A 43 37.52 11.03 -9.25
N GLY A 44 36.82 12.04 -9.79
CA GLY A 44 35.74 12.72 -9.10
C GLY A 44 34.72 11.67 -8.70
N ASP A 45 34.29 11.73 -7.44
CA ASP A 45 33.58 10.64 -6.78
C ASP A 45 32.48 10.07 -7.66
N VAL A 46 32.68 8.82 -8.11
CA VAL A 46 31.58 8.02 -8.63
C VAL A 46 30.71 7.70 -7.42
N VAL A 47 29.79 8.61 -7.11
CA VAL A 47 28.74 8.39 -6.12
C VAL A 47 27.83 7.31 -6.67
N ILE A 48 28.22 6.05 -6.44
CA ILE A 48 27.35 4.90 -6.60
C ILE A 48 26.24 5.10 -5.56
N ARG A 49 25.12 5.69 -6.00
CA ARG A 49 23.88 5.67 -5.24
C ARG A 49 23.42 4.22 -5.23
N ALA A 50 23.74 3.51 -4.15
CA ALA A 50 23.15 2.22 -3.88
C ALA A 50 21.66 2.45 -3.62
N THR A 51 20.83 2.21 -4.63
CA THR A 51 19.38 2.11 -4.46
C THR A 51 19.10 0.93 -3.56
N THR A 52 18.30 1.12 -2.51
CA THR A 52 17.79 0.00 -1.71
C THR A 52 16.53 -0.53 -2.39
N GLU A 53 16.59 -1.77 -2.86
CA GLU A 53 15.43 -2.49 -3.40
C GLU A 53 14.62 -3.10 -2.24
N ILE A 54 13.32 -2.85 -2.23
CA ILE A 54 12.34 -3.35 -1.27
C ILE A 54 11.31 -4.15 -2.06
N THR A 55 11.03 -5.39 -1.65
CA THR A 55 9.86 -6.13 -2.17
C THR A 55 8.66 -5.81 -1.29
N VAL A 56 7.53 -5.47 -1.90
CA VAL A 56 6.24 -5.30 -1.23
C VAL A 56 5.30 -6.41 -1.71
N LEU A 57 4.78 -7.22 -0.80
CA LEU A 57 3.85 -8.28 -1.17
C LEU A 57 2.48 -7.71 -1.51
N THR A 58 1.76 -8.33 -2.44
CA THR A 58 0.42 -7.88 -2.82
C THR A 58 -0.58 -9.00 -3.06
N VAL A 59 -1.85 -8.70 -2.77
CA VAL A 59 -3.03 -9.48 -3.17
C VAL A 59 -3.77 -8.70 -4.24
N ASN A 60 -4.09 -9.32 -5.36
CA ASN A 60 -4.91 -8.73 -6.41
C ASN A 60 -6.35 -9.26 -6.33
N ILE A 61 -7.36 -8.40 -6.48
CA ILE A 61 -8.78 -8.75 -6.59
C ILE A 61 -9.21 -8.47 -8.03
N SER A 62 -9.42 -9.50 -8.83
CA SER A 62 -9.84 -9.42 -10.23
C SER A 62 -11.34 -9.19 -10.35
N ASN A 63 -11.75 -8.09 -11.01
CA ASN A 63 -13.15 -7.85 -11.40
C ASN A 63 -13.42 -8.29 -12.85
N GLU A 64 -12.66 -9.25 -13.37
CA GLU A 64 -12.81 -9.70 -14.75
C GLU A 64 -14.21 -10.28 -15.05
N PRO A 65 -14.72 -10.10 -16.28
CA PRO A 65 -15.85 -10.86 -16.75
C PRO A 65 -15.47 -12.34 -16.90
N PRO A 66 -16.38 -13.28 -16.63
CA PRO A 66 -17.79 -13.07 -16.33
C PRO A 66 -18.15 -12.96 -14.83
N GLY A 67 -17.20 -13.15 -13.90
CA GLY A 67 -17.54 -13.34 -12.47
C GLY A 67 -17.65 -12.08 -11.62
N TYR A 68 -16.95 -10.99 -11.98
CA TYR A 68 -16.96 -9.68 -11.31
C TYR A 68 -16.88 -9.76 -9.77
N LEU A 69 -15.72 -10.17 -9.23
CA LEU A 69 -15.57 -10.39 -7.79
C LEU A 69 -15.76 -9.11 -6.95
N ILE A 70 -15.35 -7.93 -7.41
CA ILE A 70 -15.54 -6.66 -6.67
C ILE A 70 -17.02 -6.31 -6.57
N ASP A 71 -17.79 -6.50 -7.66
CA ASP A 71 -19.26 -6.37 -7.62
C ASP A 71 -19.88 -7.32 -6.59
N HIS A 72 -19.39 -8.56 -6.50
CA HIS A 72 -19.88 -9.55 -5.54
C HIS A 72 -19.50 -9.21 -4.09
N LEU A 73 -18.25 -8.84 -3.83
CA LEU A 73 -17.76 -8.43 -2.51
C LEU A 73 -18.50 -7.19 -1.99
N TYR A 74 -18.81 -6.23 -2.88
CA TYR A 74 -19.64 -5.08 -2.54
C TYR A 74 -21.03 -5.50 -2.03
N ASP A 75 -21.72 -6.37 -2.78
CA ASP A 75 -23.05 -6.84 -2.38
C ASP A 75 -22.98 -7.70 -1.10
N GLN A 76 -21.93 -8.52 -0.93
CA GLN A 76 -21.69 -9.40 0.21
C GLN A 76 -21.39 -8.65 1.52
N LEU A 77 -20.64 -7.54 1.45
CA LEU A 77 -20.32 -6.69 2.62
C LEU A 77 -21.42 -5.68 2.97
N GLY A 78 -22.60 -5.76 2.33
CA GLY A 78 -23.76 -4.93 2.65
C GLY A 78 -23.91 -3.65 1.82
N GLY A 79 -23.15 -3.50 0.73
CA GLY A 79 -23.34 -2.45 -0.27
C GLY A 79 -22.99 -1.04 0.22
N ASP A 80 -23.94 -0.10 0.14
CA ASP A 80 -23.75 1.33 0.44
C ASP A 80 -23.48 1.66 1.93
N VAL A 81 -23.15 0.66 2.75
CA VAL A 81 -22.58 0.87 4.08
C VAL A 81 -21.18 1.49 3.95
N PRO A 82 -20.78 2.39 4.87
CA PRO A 82 -19.49 3.09 4.79
C PRO A 82 -18.26 2.17 4.88
N ASN A 83 -18.45 0.90 5.24
CA ASN A 83 -17.39 -0.08 5.43
C ASN A 83 -17.17 -1.01 4.22
N ALA A 84 -17.89 -0.85 3.10
CA ALA A 84 -17.64 -1.65 1.88
C ALA A 84 -16.37 -1.16 1.13
N ASN A 85 -15.23 -1.27 1.79
CA ASN A 85 -13.90 -0.86 1.34
C ASN A 85 -13.00 -2.08 1.02
N PHE A 86 -11.79 -1.81 0.52
CA PHE A 86 -10.83 -2.88 0.19
C PHE A 86 -10.23 -3.58 1.41
N PHE A 87 -10.23 -2.96 2.59
CA PHE A 87 -9.72 -3.58 3.81
C PHE A 87 -10.66 -4.67 4.34
N GLU A 88 -11.96 -4.39 4.44
CA GLU A 88 -12.98 -5.38 4.80
C GLU A 88 -13.09 -6.49 3.74
N ALA A 89 -12.89 -6.16 2.45
CA ALA A 89 -12.77 -7.15 1.39
C ALA A 89 -11.56 -8.07 1.60
N LEU A 90 -10.39 -7.53 1.94
CA LEU A 90 -9.21 -8.34 2.26
C LEU A 90 -9.46 -9.21 3.50
N GLY A 91 -10.15 -8.69 4.51
CA GLY A 91 -10.54 -9.44 5.71
C GLY A 91 -11.44 -10.64 5.38
N TYR A 92 -12.47 -10.43 4.56
CA TYR A 92 -13.34 -11.50 4.08
C TYR A 92 -12.59 -12.55 3.24
N LEU A 93 -11.72 -12.11 2.33
CA LEU A 93 -10.90 -13.01 1.50
C LEU A 93 -9.92 -13.81 2.36
N LYS A 94 -9.29 -13.19 3.37
CA LYS A 94 -8.41 -13.83 4.36
C LYS A 94 -9.09 -15.00 5.04
N ASP A 95 -10.25 -14.75 5.65
CA ASP A 95 -11.00 -15.73 6.45
C ASP A 95 -11.39 -16.98 5.65
N HIS A 96 -11.56 -16.82 4.33
CA HIS A 96 -11.95 -17.89 3.42
C HIS A 96 -10.82 -18.37 2.50
N SER A 97 -9.59 -17.87 2.65
CA SER A 97 -8.43 -18.19 1.79
C SER A 97 -7.77 -19.55 2.07
N ASN A 98 -8.23 -20.28 3.09
CA ASN A 98 -7.54 -21.47 3.63
C ASN A 98 -6.07 -21.21 4.03
N GLY A 99 -5.78 -19.99 4.49
CA GLY A 99 -4.44 -19.58 4.95
C GLY A 99 -3.48 -19.10 3.86
N VAL A 100 -3.93 -18.97 2.61
CA VAL A 100 -3.11 -18.39 1.53
C VAL A 100 -2.88 -16.89 1.76
N ILE A 101 -3.92 -16.16 2.19
CA ILE A 101 -3.77 -14.79 2.72
C ILE A 101 -3.61 -14.93 4.22
N THR A 102 -2.43 -14.59 4.72
CA THR A 102 -2.05 -14.80 6.13
C THR A 102 -2.55 -13.69 7.05
N GLU A 103 -2.63 -13.98 8.34
CA GLU A 103 -2.92 -12.97 9.37
C GLU A 103 -1.81 -11.91 9.42
N GLU A 104 -0.56 -12.33 9.22
CA GLU A 104 0.61 -11.47 9.16
C GLU A 104 0.51 -10.44 8.03
N PHE A 105 0.11 -10.86 6.82
CA PHE A 105 -0.09 -9.95 5.68
C PHE A 105 -1.23 -8.97 5.95
N TYR A 106 -2.37 -9.46 6.47
CA TYR A 106 -3.52 -8.61 6.79
C TYR A 106 -3.21 -7.55 7.85
N HIS A 107 -2.51 -7.94 8.92
CA HIS A 107 -2.05 -7.03 9.96
C HIS A 107 -0.98 -6.05 9.45
N ALA A 108 -0.11 -6.47 8.54
CA ALA A 108 0.85 -5.57 7.90
C ALA A 108 0.13 -4.48 7.09
N VAL A 109 -0.86 -4.85 6.29
CA VAL A 109 -1.73 -3.92 5.54
C VAL A 109 -2.45 -2.92 6.47
N ASP A 110 -2.98 -3.36 7.61
CA ASP A 110 -3.66 -2.51 8.60
C ASP A 110 -2.72 -1.49 9.28
N THR A 111 -1.54 -1.95 9.67
CA THR A 111 -0.59 -1.17 10.47
C THR A 111 0.42 -0.37 9.65
N ALA A 112 0.40 -0.51 8.32
CA ALA A 112 1.30 0.20 7.42
C ALA A 112 1.03 1.72 7.38
N PRO A 113 2.05 2.56 7.15
CA PRO A 113 1.87 4.02 7.04
C PRO A 113 0.90 4.48 5.95
N GLY A 114 0.64 3.64 4.93
CA GLY A 114 -0.32 3.91 3.85
C GLY A 114 -1.74 3.38 4.09
N SER A 115 -2.02 2.72 5.22
CA SER A 115 -3.25 1.94 5.42
C SER A 115 -4.56 2.74 5.38
N GLU A 116 -4.50 4.07 5.49
CA GLU A 116 -5.64 4.94 5.24
C GLU A 116 -6.22 4.75 3.81
N GLU A 117 -5.38 4.45 2.80
CA GLU A 117 -5.84 4.26 1.42
C GLU A 117 -6.75 3.03 1.28
N VAL A 118 -6.34 1.87 1.79
CA VAL A 118 -7.14 0.63 1.72
C VAL A 118 -8.43 0.72 2.54
N HIS A 119 -8.44 1.51 3.61
CA HIS A 119 -9.63 1.78 4.44
C HIS A 119 -10.62 2.77 3.83
N LEU A 120 -10.14 3.77 3.08
CA LEU A 120 -11.00 4.79 2.44
C LEU A 120 -11.43 4.42 1.01
N THR A 121 -10.70 3.54 0.33
CA THR A 121 -11.01 3.16 -1.05
C THR A 121 -12.20 2.19 -1.08
N LEU A 122 -13.32 2.64 -1.66
CA LEU A 122 -14.59 1.90 -1.65
C LEU A 122 -14.72 0.94 -2.84
N LEU A 123 -15.25 -0.26 -2.60
CA LEU A 123 -15.49 -1.27 -3.65
C LEU A 123 -16.43 -0.76 -4.75
N ARG A 124 -17.39 0.11 -4.38
CA ARG A 124 -18.39 0.67 -5.31
C ARG A 124 -17.76 1.43 -6.48
N ASP A 125 -16.61 2.05 -6.26
CA ASP A 125 -15.92 2.87 -7.25
C ASP A 125 -15.18 2.00 -8.30
N TYR A 126 -15.06 0.69 -8.03
CA TYR A 126 -14.42 -0.33 -8.87
C TYR A 126 -15.39 -1.44 -9.32
N ARG A 127 -16.70 -1.19 -9.22
CA ARG A 127 -17.72 -2.03 -9.86
C ARG A 127 -17.72 -1.85 -11.38
N ARG A 128 -18.47 -2.69 -12.08
CA ARG A 128 -18.79 -2.51 -13.51
C ARG A 128 -19.12 -1.03 -13.83
N PRO A 129 -18.49 -0.45 -14.87
CA PRO A 129 -17.81 -1.11 -15.99
C PRO A 129 -16.33 -1.47 -15.77
N PHE A 130 -15.77 -1.33 -14.56
CA PHE A 130 -14.39 -1.77 -14.29
C PHE A 130 -14.25 -3.29 -14.45
N THR A 131 -13.23 -3.73 -15.19
CA THR A 131 -12.93 -5.14 -15.51
C THR A 131 -11.47 -5.53 -15.26
N GLY A 132 -10.67 -4.62 -14.68
CA GLY A 132 -9.29 -4.90 -14.29
C GLY A 132 -9.22 -5.62 -12.93
N SER A 133 -8.04 -5.59 -12.32
CA SER A 133 -7.83 -6.00 -10.93
C SER A 133 -7.45 -4.83 -10.05
N VAL A 134 -7.79 -4.90 -8.78
CA VAL A 134 -7.33 -3.97 -7.75
C VAL A 134 -6.33 -4.69 -6.85
N GLU A 135 -5.13 -4.16 -6.79
CA GLU A 135 -4.03 -4.63 -5.97
C GLU A 135 -4.08 -3.94 -4.60
N ILE A 136 -4.03 -4.73 -3.54
CA ILE A 136 -3.80 -4.28 -2.17
C ILE A 136 -2.38 -4.71 -1.80
N ALA A 137 -1.55 -3.74 -1.42
CA ALA A 137 -0.15 -3.95 -1.09
C ALA A 137 0.09 -3.94 0.43
N GLU A 138 1.10 -4.68 0.87
CA GLU A 138 1.53 -4.80 2.28
C GLU A 138 1.89 -3.46 2.95
N ASP A 139 2.19 -2.42 2.14
CA ASP A 139 2.42 -1.04 2.59
C ASP A 139 1.12 -0.22 2.79
N GLY A 140 -0.04 -0.87 2.68
CA GLY A 140 -1.37 -0.28 2.86
C GLY A 140 -1.93 0.41 1.61
N THR A 141 -1.16 0.49 0.52
CA THR A 141 -1.55 1.18 -0.71
C THR A 141 -2.45 0.35 -1.62
N VAL A 142 -3.22 1.03 -2.46
CA VAL A 142 -4.15 0.42 -3.42
C VAL A 142 -3.80 0.85 -4.85
N HIS A 143 -3.75 -0.11 -5.77
CA HIS A 143 -3.43 0.18 -7.17
C HIS A 143 -4.33 -0.53 -8.16
N THR A 144 -4.63 0.12 -9.30
CA THR A 144 -5.22 -0.59 -10.44
C THR A 144 -4.16 -1.37 -11.21
N ARG A 145 -4.55 -2.58 -11.64
CA ARG A 145 -3.78 -3.54 -12.42
C ARG A 145 -4.71 -4.20 -13.45
N ASN A 146 -4.15 -5.01 -14.34
CA ASN A 146 -4.88 -5.83 -15.30
C ASN A 146 -4.42 -7.29 -15.17
N LEU A 147 -4.61 -7.86 -13.97
CA LEU A 147 -4.14 -9.20 -13.62
C LEU A 147 -5.34 -10.17 -13.51
N PRO A 148 -5.70 -10.90 -14.58
CA PRO A 148 -6.80 -11.87 -14.55
C PRO A 148 -6.44 -13.05 -13.64
N GLY A 149 -7.35 -13.45 -12.75
CA GLY A 149 -7.12 -14.56 -11.82
C GLY A 149 -7.36 -15.93 -12.44
N ASN A 150 -8.21 -16.03 -13.47
CA ASN A 150 -8.46 -17.28 -14.20
C ASN A 150 -7.29 -17.73 -15.10
N ALA A 151 -6.28 -16.86 -15.28
CA ALA A 151 -5.15 -17.13 -16.15
C ALA A 151 -4.15 -18.12 -15.52
N THR A 152 -3.49 -18.90 -16.37
CA THR A 152 -2.44 -19.82 -15.95
C THR A 152 -1.11 -19.08 -15.77
N TYR A 153 -0.60 -19.04 -14.54
CA TYR A 153 0.72 -18.51 -14.22
C TYR A 153 1.69 -19.65 -13.87
N PRO A 154 2.92 -19.69 -14.41
CA PRO A 154 3.94 -20.66 -14.00
C PRO A 154 4.20 -20.54 -12.49
N GLY A 155 4.26 -21.68 -11.80
CA GLY A 155 4.49 -21.69 -10.34
C GLY A 155 3.26 -21.38 -9.48
N PHE A 156 2.08 -21.14 -10.07
CA PHE A 156 0.84 -20.92 -9.32
C PHE A 156 -0.05 -22.16 -9.30
N ALA A 157 -0.84 -22.29 -8.23
CA ALA A 157 -1.98 -23.20 -8.15
C ALA A 157 -3.26 -22.40 -7.93
N THR A 158 -4.42 -23.02 -8.21
CA THR A 158 -5.73 -22.42 -7.96
C THR A 158 -6.52 -23.27 -6.98
N VAL A 159 -7.11 -22.64 -5.97
CA VAL A 159 -8.01 -23.26 -4.98
C VAL A 159 -9.30 -22.43 -4.85
N PRO A 160 -10.46 -23.06 -4.62
CA PRO A 160 -11.67 -22.33 -4.23
C PRO A 160 -11.50 -21.76 -2.80
N GLY A 161 -12.13 -20.61 -2.55
CA GLY A 161 -12.36 -20.13 -1.18
C GLY A 161 -13.22 -21.13 -0.40
N THR A 162 -13.10 -21.15 0.93
CA THR A 162 -13.76 -22.15 1.78
C THR A 162 -15.29 -22.06 1.79
N ASP A 163 -15.86 -20.92 1.38
CA ASP A 163 -17.29 -20.69 1.14
C ASP A 163 -17.71 -20.87 -0.34
N GLY A 164 -16.75 -21.16 -1.22
CA GLY A 164 -16.90 -21.30 -2.67
C GLY A 164 -17.45 -20.07 -3.40
N GLN A 165 -17.36 -18.86 -2.84
CA GLN A 165 -17.80 -17.63 -3.53
C GLN A 165 -16.77 -17.08 -4.52
N PHE A 166 -15.52 -17.49 -4.39
CA PHE A 166 -14.36 -17.02 -5.15
C PHE A 166 -13.31 -18.13 -5.28
N ASN A 167 -12.33 -17.91 -6.15
CA ASN A 167 -11.12 -18.71 -6.30
C ASN A 167 -9.90 -17.85 -5.95
N LEU A 168 -8.84 -18.48 -5.42
CA LEU A 168 -7.50 -17.91 -5.32
C LEU A 168 -6.56 -18.63 -6.26
N THR A 169 -5.94 -17.88 -7.17
CA THR A 169 -4.76 -18.31 -7.92
C THR A 169 -3.53 -17.74 -7.22
N TYR A 170 -2.66 -18.60 -6.68
CA TYR A 170 -1.57 -18.19 -5.78
C TYR A 170 -0.25 -18.95 -6.03
N ALA A 171 0.86 -18.25 -5.82
CA ALA A 171 2.20 -18.77 -6.03
C ALA A 171 2.55 -19.89 -5.03
N GLN A 172 3.25 -20.92 -5.49
CA GLN A 172 3.74 -22.01 -4.65
C GLN A 172 5.11 -21.71 -4.03
N ASP A 173 5.88 -20.78 -4.59
CA ASP A 173 7.18 -20.33 -4.09
C ASP A 173 7.35 -18.80 -4.27
N PRO A 174 8.02 -18.09 -3.34
CA PRO A 174 8.34 -16.66 -3.47
C PRO A 174 9.12 -16.26 -4.74
N ALA A 175 9.82 -17.19 -5.38
CA ALA A 175 10.50 -16.97 -6.65
C ALA A 175 9.53 -16.75 -7.83
N ASP A 176 8.30 -17.25 -7.73
CA ASP A 176 7.29 -17.18 -8.79
C ASP A 176 6.43 -15.92 -8.73
N TYR A 177 6.51 -15.11 -7.66
CA TYR A 177 5.64 -13.93 -7.48
C TYR A 177 5.67 -12.97 -8.67
N ILE A 178 4.48 -12.56 -9.12
CA ILE A 178 4.30 -11.75 -10.33
C ILE A 178 4.67 -10.30 -10.01
N HIS A 179 5.67 -9.75 -10.71
CA HIS A 179 5.98 -8.31 -10.60
C HIS A 179 4.88 -7.47 -11.25
N THR A 180 4.20 -6.63 -10.45
CA THR A 180 3.05 -5.82 -10.88
C THR A 180 3.38 -4.34 -11.08
N GLY A 181 4.49 -3.85 -10.53
CA GLY A 181 4.99 -2.50 -10.74
C GLY A 181 6.14 -2.11 -9.81
N THR A 182 6.81 -1.00 -10.12
CA THR A 182 7.85 -0.41 -9.27
C THR A 182 7.51 1.06 -9.00
N THR A 183 7.69 1.53 -7.75
CA THR A 183 7.71 2.96 -7.41
C THR A 183 9.04 3.33 -6.75
N SER A 184 9.43 4.61 -6.84
CA SER A 184 10.69 5.11 -6.28
C SER A 184 10.41 6.25 -5.31
N TYR A 185 10.76 6.08 -4.03
CA TYR A 185 10.56 7.09 -2.99
C TYR A 185 11.81 7.20 -2.10
N ALA A 186 12.22 8.44 -1.80
CA ALA A 186 13.38 8.76 -0.96
C ALA A 186 14.72 8.06 -1.35
N GLY A 187 14.87 7.59 -2.59
CA GLY A 187 16.05 6.85 -3.06
C GLY A 187 15.99 5.33 -2.84
N MET A 188 14.82 4.81 -2.46
CA MET A 188 14.49 3.38 -2.41
C MET A 188 13.58 3.03 -3.59
N GLU A 189 13.70 1.81 -4.11
CA GLU A 189 12.80 1.25 -5.11
C GLU A 189 11.94 0.17 -4.47
N TYR A 190 10.63 0.32 -4.59
CA TYR A 190 9.63 -0.60 -4.05
C TYR A 190 9.05 -1.39 -5.21
N HIS A 191 9.33 -2.69 -5.24
CA HIS A 191 8.85 -3.61 -6.26
C HIS A 191 7.64 -4.39 -5.72
N TYR A 192 6.47 -4.06 -6.24
CA TYR A 192 5.23 -4.75 -5.93
C TYR A 192 5.24 -6.14 -6.58
N LYS A 193 4.92 -7.16 -5.77
CA LYS A 193 4.93 -8.57 -6.16
C LYS A 193 3.67 -9.28 -5.69
N ALA A 194 2.80 -9.64 -6.63
CA ALA A 194 1.59 -10.37 -6.35
C ALA A 194 1.88 -11.85 -6.06
N PHE A 195 1.50 -12.30 -4.86
CA PHE A 195 1.57 -13.71 -4.46
C PHE A 195 0.22 -14.42 -4.62
N ALA A 196 -0.89 -13.68 -4.59
CA ALA A 196 -2.25 -14.22 -4.76
C ALA A 196 -3.15 -13.30 -5.58
N ILE A 197 -4.05 -13.91 -6.34
CA ILE A 197 -5.09 -13.26 -7.13
C ILE A 197 -6.42 -13.89 -6.74
N ALA A 198 -7.29 -13.12 -6.10
CA ALA A 198 -8.68 -13.50 -5.85
C ALA A 198 -9.54 -13.14 -7.06
N TRP A 199 -10.38 -14.08 -7.50
CA TRP A 199 -11.24 -13.91 -8.68
C TRP A 199 -12.50 -14.80 -8.58
N ARG A 200 -13.41 -14.70 -9.55
CA ARG A 200 -14.68 -15.42 -9.54
C ARG A 200 -15.05 -15.93 -10.94
N ASP A 201 -15.63 -17.12 -11.01
CA ASP A 201 -16.24 -17.68 -12.22
C ASP A 201 -17.68 -17.17 -12.42
N GLU A 202 -18.28 -17.42 -13.59
CA GLU A 202 -19.69 -17.06 -13.89
C GLU A 202 -20.71 -17.73 -12.95
N HIS A 203 -20.32 -18.80 -12.24
CA HIS A 203 -21.25 -19.68 -11.53
C HIS A 203 -20.75 -20.16 -10.15
N ALA A 204 -20.71 -19.26 -9.17
CA ALA A 204 -20.76 -19.64 -7.75
C ALA A 204 -22.21 -20.01 -7.29
N LEU A 205 -22.94 -20.76 -8.13
CA LEU A 205 -24.21 -21.38 -7.74
C LEU A 205 -23.90 -22.78 -7.20
N PHE A 206 -23.71 -22.87 -5.88
CA PHE A 206 -23.72 -24.15 -5.18
C PHE A 206 -25.01 -24.91 -5.52
N MET A 207 -24.90 -25.97 -6.30
CA MET A 207 -25.92 -27.03 -6.25
C MET A 207 -25.74 -27.74 -4.91
N PRO A 208 -26.72 -27.71 -3.98
CA PRO A 208 -26.64 -28.54 -2.81
C PRO A 208 -26.62 -30.00 -3.27
N LEU A 209 -25.59 -30.74 -2.85
CA LEU A 209 -25.49 -32.18 -3.11
C LEU A 209 -26.60 -32.89 -2.33
N VAL A 210 -27.78 -33.04 -2.94
CA VAL A 210 -28.86 -33.86 -2.40
C VAL A 210 -28.48 -35.32 -2.59
N VAL A 211 -27.75 -35.85 -1.62
CA VAL A 211 -27.61 -37.30 -1.44
C VAL A 211 -29.00 -37.85 -1.10
N ARG A 212 -29.50 -38.75 -1.95
CA ARG A 212 -30.74 -39.52 -1.72
C ARG A 212 -30.38 -40.95 -1.33
#